data_AF-A0A938H901-F1
#
_entry.id   AF-A0A938H901-F1
#
_cell.length_a   1.000
_cell.length_b   1.000
_cell.length_c   1.000
_cell.angle_alpha   90.00
_cell.angle_beta   90.00
_cell.angle_gamma   90.00
#
_symmetry.space_group_name_H-M   'P 1'
#
loop_
_entity.id
_entity.type
_entity.pdbx_description
1 polymer ?
#
loop_
_entity_poly.entity_id
_entity_poly.type
_entity_poly.pdbx_seq_one_letter_code
_entity_poly.pdbx_strand_id
1 'polypeptide(L)' 'MLKRIGIVTSGGDSPGMNPAIRAIVRTGISLGVEVVGIQNG' A
#
# COMPACT_ATOMS: atom_id res chain seq x y z
N MET A 1 7.20 2.10 17.73
CA MET A 1 6.07 1.46 17.02
C MET A 1 5.84 2.20 15.72
N LEU A 2 5.71 1.49 14.59
CA LEU A 2 5.33 2.09 13.31
C LEU A 2 3.89 2.60 13.41
N LYS A 3 3.67 3.89 13.12
CA LYS A 3 2.34 4.51 13.20
C LYS A 3 1.66 4.64 11.84
N ARG A 4 2.44 4.78 10.77
CA ARG A 4 1.95 5.05 9.42
C ARG A 4 2.94 4.57 8.36
N ILE A 5 2.45 4.06 7.22
CA ILE A 5 3.23 3.70 6.04
C ILE A 5 2.65 4.32 4.77
N GLY A 6 3.51 4.63 3.81
CA GLY A 6 3.14 5.07 2.46
C GLY A 6 3.35 3.96 1.44
N ILE A 7 2.45 3.85 0.45
CA ILE A 7 2.57 2.91 -0.67
C ILE A 7 2.57 3.70 -1.97
N VAL A 8 3.53 3.40 -2.84
CA VAL A 8 3.63 3.95 -4.18
C VAL A 8 3.93 2.82 -5.17
N THR A 9 3.37 2.90 -6.38
CA THR A 9 3.74 2.02 -7.50
C THR A 9 4.52 2.85 -8.51
N SER A 10 5.73 2.40 -8.86
CA SER A 10 6.60 3.05 -9.83
C SER A 10 6.85 2.11 -11.01
N GLY A 11 7.03 2.68 -12.20
CA GLY A 11 7.18 1.93 -13.46
C GLY A 11 5.86 1.72 -14.21
N GLY A 12 5.86 0.79 -15.16
CA GLY A 12 4.64 0.43 -15.92
C GLY A 12 3.65 -0.35 -15.07
N ASP A 13 2.35 -0.19 -15.36
CA ASP A 13 1.30 -0.98 -14.74
C ASP A 13 1.46 -2.47 -15.08
N SER A 14 1.22 -3.34 -14.11
CA SER A 14 1.34 -4.78 -14.24
C SER A 14 0.16 -5.47 -13.57
N PRO A 15 -0.33 -6.59 -14.15
CA PRO A 15 -1.25 -7.49 -13.47
C PRO A 15 -0.70 -7.85 -12.08
N GLY A 16 -1.53 -7.68 -11.05
CA GLY A 16 -1.17 -8.00 -9.66
C GLY A 16 -0.85 -6.79 -8.77
N MET A 17 -0.63 -5.60 -9.31
CA MET A 17 -0.36 -4.39 -8.50
C MET A 17 -1.53 -4.04 -7.57
N ASN A 18 -2.76 -4.02 -8.09
CA ASN A 18 -3.96 -3.74 -7.27
C ASN A 18 -4.19 -4.77 -6.15
N PRO A 19 -4.10 -6.10 -6.40
CA PRO A 19 -4.11 -7.10 -5.35
C PRO A 19 -3.00 -6.93 -4.30
N ALA A 20 -1.79 -6.54 -4.70
CA ALA A 20 -0.68 -6.29 -3.78
C ALA A 20 -0.95 -5.08 -2.88
N ILE A 21 -1.38 -3.96 -3.45
CA ILE A 21 -1.80 -2.76 -2.69
C ILE A 21 -2.90 -3.14 -1.69
N ARG A 22 -3.91 -3.90 -2.15
CA ARG A 22 -5.00 -4.37 -1.28
C ARG A 22 -4.49 -5.23 -0.13
N ALA A 23 -3.57 -6.16 -0.38
CA ALA A 23 -2.99 -7.01 0.66
C ALA A 23 -2.27 -6.16 1.72
N ILE A 24 -1.46 -5.17 1.30
CA ILE A 24 -0.75 -4.29 2.23
C ILE A 24 -1.74 -3.46 3.06
N VAL A 25 -2.75 -2.85 2.43
CA VAL A 25 -3.77 -2.04 3.13
C VAL A 25 -4.50 -2.89 4.18
N ARG A 26 -4.93 -4.10 3.82
CA ARG A 26 -5.66 -5.00 4.74
C ARG A 26 -4.79 -5.44 5.91
N THR A 27 -3.53 -5.76 5.65
CA THR A 27 -2.57 -6.12 6.70
C THR A 27 -2.29 -4.92 7.62
N GLY A 28 -2.08 -3.72 7.07
CA GLY A 28 -1.87 -2.51 7.84
C GLY A 28 -3.03 -2.22 8.80
N ILE A 29 -4.27 -2.29 8.31
CA ILE A 29 -5.48 -2.14 9.14
C ILE A 29 -5.50 -3.17 10.27
N SER A 30 -5.20 -4.46 9.98
CA SER A 30 -5.20 -5.51 10.99
C SER A 30 -4.14 -5.32 12.10
N LEU A 31 -3.05 -4.61 11.78
CA LEU A 31 -1.96 -4.30 12.68
C LEU A 31 -2.11 -2.92 13.36
N GLY A 32 -3.21 -2.19 13.10
CA GLY A 32 -3.40 -0.84 13.62
C GLY A 32 -2.44 0.20 13.02
N VAL A 33 -1.90 -0.07 11.83
CA VAL A 33 -1.00 0.82 11.09
C VAL A 33 -1.80 1.60 10.05
N GLU A 34 -1.65 2.92 10.05
CA GLU A 34 -2.26 3.76 9.02
C GLU A 34 -1.55 3.61 7.68
N VAL A 35 -2.30 3.50 6.58
CA VAL A 35 -1.75 3.28 5.24
C VAL A 35 -2.19 4.40 4.31
N VAL A 36 -1.23 5.06 3.67
CA VAL A 36 -1.46 6.18 2.74
C VAL A 36 -1.00 5.79 1.33
N GLY A 37 -1.85 5.97 0.33
CA GLY A 37 -1.48 5.81 -1.08
C GLY A 37 -0.85 7.09 -1.63
N ILE A 38 0.28 6.95 -2.34
CA ILE A 38 0.96 8.03 -3.06
C ILE A 38 0.61 7.87 -4.54
N GLN A 39 0.02 8.91 -5.13
CA GLN A 39 -0.38 8.93 -6.53
C GLN A 39 0.76 9.40 -7.43
N ASN A 40 0.73 9.01 -8.71
CA ASN A 40 1.70 9.38 -9.74
C ASN A 40 3.15 9.05 -9.33
N GLY A 41 3.36 7.78 -9.01
CA GLY A 41 4.55 7.30 -8.30
C GLY A 41 5.91 7.67 -8.87
#